data_AF-A0A935EMJ5-F1
#
_entry.id   AF-A0A935EMJ5-F1
#
_cell.length_a   1.000
_cell.length_b   1.000
_cell.length_c   1.000
_cell.angle_alpha   90.00
_cell.angle_beta   90.00
_cell.angle_gamma   90.00
#
_symmetry.space_group_name_H-M   'P 1'
#
loop_
_entity.id
_entity.type
_entity.pdbx_description
1 polymer ?
#
loop_
_entity_poly.entity_id
_entity_poly.type
_entity_poly.pdbx_seq_one_letter_code
_entity_poly.pdbx_strand_id
1 'polypeptide(L)'
;MAKQFYSFHFGNEMRPSLENLRSRERFLTPRFFSALTASGEASLDQFTLTENYPKSFKIGECRADTATNVDLQIQLYWKDDYTTVQQEVVANMVKEGGKWLLDGVGSKKR
;
A
#
# COMPACT_ATOMS: atom_id res chain seq x y z
N MET A 1 8.70 -7.93 -2.53
CA MET A 1 7.48 -7.51 -3.25
C MET A 1 6.97 -6.15 -2.78
N ALA A 2 6.64 -5.91 -1.50
CA ALA A 2 6.11 -4.61 -1.05
C ALA A 2 6.92 -3.40 -1.53
N LYS A 3 8.26 -3.44 -1.41
CA LYS A 3 9.12 -2.37 -1.95
C LYS A 3 8.89 -2.11 -3.44
N GLN A 4 8.70 -3.15 -4.25
CA GLN A 4 8.45 -3.04 -5.68
C GLN A 4 7.09 -2.41 -5.95
N PHE A 5 6.04 -2.85 -5.23
CA PHE A 5 4.72 -2.26 -5.30
C PHE A 5 4.76 -0.77 -4.95
N TYR A 6 5.30 -0.40 -3.78
CA TYR A 6 5.35 1.00 -3.35
C TYR A 6 6.26 1.86 -4.22
N SER A 7 7.36 1.32 -4.77
CA SER A 7 8.17 2.05 -5.76
C SER A 7 7.37 2.33 -7.03
N PHE A 8 6.59 1.36 -7.52
CA PHE A 8 5.70 1.53 -8.65
C PHE A 8 4.60 2.55 -8.33
N HIS A 9 3.96 2.43 -7.16
CA HIS A 9 2.89 3.32 -6.72
C HIS A 9 3.35 4.79 -6.64
N PHE A 10 4.50 5.04 -5.99
CA PHE A 10 5.06 6.40 -5.85
C PHE A 10 5.65 6.96 -7.15
N GLY A 11 6.05 6.09 -8.08
CA GLY A 11 6.54 6.49 -9.40
C GLY A 11 5.44 6.80 -10.42
N ASN A 12 4.16 6.60 -10.06
CA ASN A 12 3.01 6.82 -10.92
C ASN A 12 1.97 7.73 -10.23
N GLU A 13 0.91 8.07 -10.95
CA GLU A 13 -0.20 8.83 -10.35
C GLU A 13 -0.86 8.02 -9.23
N MET A 14 -0.91 8.61 -8.02
CA MET A 14 -1.49 7.99 -6.81
C MET A 14 -2.98 8.31 -6.62
N ARG A 15 -3.58 9.10 -7.53
CA ARG A 15 -5.00 9.45 -7.44
C ARG A 15 -5.88 8.20 -7.54
N PRO A 16 -6.80 7.95 -6.59
CA PRO A 16 -7.77 6.87 -6.69
C PRO A 16 -8.61 7.02 -7.96
N SER A 17 -8.50 6.05 -8.86
CA SER A 17 -9.33 5.91 -10.05
C SER A 17 -9.29 4.45 -10.49
N LEU A 18 -10.31 4.00 -11.23
CA LEU A 18 -10.35 2.63 -11.74
C LEU A 18 -9.17 2.34 -12.69
N GLU A 19 -8.78 3.31 -13.50
CA GLU A 19 -7.63 3.21 -14.40
C GLU A 19 -6.33 3.03 -13.63
N ASN A 20 -6.11 3.86 -12.62
CA ASN A 20 -4.93 3.76 -11.76
C ASN A 20 -4.93 2.43 -10.97
N LEU A 21 -6.09 1.98 -10.50
CA LEU A 21 -6.22 0.69 -9.81
C LEU A 21 -5.85 -0.50 -10.72
N ARG A 22 -6.29 -0.50 -11.99
CA ARG A 22 -5.94 -1.56 -12.96
C ARG A 22 -4.43 -1.71 -13.18
N SER A 23 -3.69 -0.61 -13.20
CA SER A 23 -2.22 -0.67 -13.33
C SER A 23 -1.53 -1.36 -12.13
N ARG A 24 -2.23 -1.47 -10.99
CA ARG A 24 -1.75 -2.08 -9.75
C ARG A 24 -2.21 -3.53 -9.58
N GLU A 25 -3.16 -4.01 -10.37
CA GLU A 25 -3.80 -5.34 -10.26
C GLU A 25 -2.78 -6.48 -10.10
N ARG A 26 -1.68 -6.45 -10.86
CA ARG A 26 -0.61 -7.47 -10.80
C ARG A 26 0.07 -7.63 -9.43
N PHE A 27 -0.09 -6.66 -8.53
CA PHE A 27 0.47 -6.68 -7.18
C PHE A 27 -0.54 -7.08 -6.12
N LEU A 28 -1.83 -7.20 -6.47
CA LEU A 28 -2.94 -7.38 -5.54
C LEU A 28 -3.45 -8.80 -5.60
N THR A 29 -4.04 -9.28 -4.50
CA THR A 29 -4.88 -10.47 -4.56
C THR A 29 -6.16 -10.15 -5.35
N PRO A 30 -6.77 -11.15 -6.03
CA PRO A 30 -8.06 -10.94 -6.69
C PRO A 30 -9.12 -10.40 -5.74
N ARG A 31 -9.13 -10.92 -4.50
CA ARG A 31 -10.02 -10.47 -3.42
C ARG A 31 -9.86 -8.99 -3.11
N PHE A 32 -8.62 -8.53 -2.92
CA PHE A 32 -8.35 -7.14 -2.58
C PHE A 32 -8.65 -6.21 -3.76
N PHE A 33 -8.28 -6.59 -4.99
CA PHE A 33 -8.63 -5.83 -6.19
C PHE A 33 -10.14 -5.67 -6.37
N SER A 34 -10.91 -6.74 -6.17
CA SER A 34 -12.38 -6.67 -6.21
C SER A 34 -12.94 -5.74 -5.12
N ALA A 35 -12.40 -5.80 -3.91
CA ALA A 35 -12.83 -4.92 -2.82
C ALA A 35 -12.56 -3.43 -3.14
N LEU A 36 -11.38 -3.11 -3.66
CA LEU A 36 -11.00 -1.75 -4.05
C LEU A 36 -11.85 -1.23 -5.21
N THR A 37 -12.17 -2.10 -6.17
CA THR A 37 -13.04 -1.75 -7.31
C THR A 37 -14.47 -1.48 -6.84
N ALA A 38 -14.98 -2.26 -5.89
CA ALA A 38 -16.32 -2.09 -5.34
C ALA A 38 -16.47 -0.81 -4.51
N SER A 39 -15.40 -0.29 -3.90
CA SER A 39 -15.44 0.97 -3.16
C SER A 39 -15.51 2.23 -4.05
N GLY A 40 -15.26 2.12 -5.36
CA GLY A 40 -15.29 3.25 -6.29
C GLY A 40 -14.18 4.28 -6.06
N GLU A 41 -14.43 5.54 -6.42
CA GLU A 41 -13.51 6.64 -6.13
C GLU A 41 -13.48 6.93 -4.62
N ALA A 42 -12.29 6.90 -4.04
CA ALA A 42 -12.06 7.19 -2.63
C ALA A 42 -11.44 8.59 -2.46
N SER A 43 -11.77 9.27 -1.36
CA SER A 43 -11.12 10.54 -0.99
C SER A 43 -9.67 10.33 -0.51
N LEU A 44 -9.37 9.13 -0.02
CA LEU A 44 -8.04 8.72 0.45
C LEU A 44 -7.40 7.77 -0.56
N ASP A 45 -6.08 7.88 -0.76
CA ASP A 45 -5.36 6.80 -1.42
C ASP A 45 -5.47 5.51 -0.60
N GLN A 46 -5.83 4.41 -1.27
CA GLN A 46 -6.15 3.15 -0.60
C GLN A 46 -4.90 2.36 -0.17
N PHE A 47 -3.70 2.81 -0.56
CA PHE A 47 -2.43 2.14 -0.29
C PHE A 47 -1.52 2.90 0.69
N THR A 48 -1.76 4.20 0.86
CA THR A 48 -1.12 5.07 1.85
C THR A 48 -2.10 5.59 2.90
N LEU A 49 -3.41 5.41 2.70
CA LEU A 49 -4.51 5.85 3.58
C LEU A 49 -4.48 7.35 3.87
N THR A 50 -4.09 8.16 2.88
CA THR A 50 -3.87 9.60 3.02
C THR A 50 -4.54 10.40 1.91
N GLU A 51 -5.06 11.57 2.25
CA GLU A 51 -5.56 12.56 1.28
C GLU A 51 -4.41 13.27 0.57
N ASN A 52 -3.38 13.65 1.34
CA ASN A 52 -2.19 14.31 0.83
C ASN A 52 -1.11 13.28 0.51
N TYR A 53 -0.63 13.24 -0.73
CA TYR A 53 0.32 12.21 -1.14
C TYR A 53 1.71 12.41 -0.49
N PRO A 54 2.27 11.36 0.14
CA PRO A 54 3.63 11.38 0.68
C PRO A 54 4.68 11.55 -0.42
N LYS A 55 5.82 12.13 -0.06
CA LYS A 55 6.96 12.34 -0.98
C LYS A 55 7.87 11.12 -1.10
N SER A 56 7.96 10.33 -0.04
CA SER A 56 8.76 9.11 -0.04
C SER A 56 8.21 8.09 0.95
N PHE A 57 8.69 6.86 0.81
CA PHE A 57 8.38 5.78 1.73
C PHE A 57 9.64 5.00 2.12
N LYS A 58 9.56 4.29 3.25
CA LYS A 58 10.50 3.24 3.65
C LYS A 58 9.73 2.00 4.07
N ILE A 59 10.34 0.83 3.82
CA ILE A 59 9.86 -0.42 4.39
C ILE A 59 10.49 -0.56 5.78
N GLY A 60 9.66 -0.70 6.79
CA GLY A 60 10.05 -0.88 8.19
C GLY A 60 10.03 -2.35 8.60
N GLU A 61 9.45 -2.63 9.77
CA GLU A 61 9.30 -3.99 10.31
C GLU A 61 8.54 -4.92 9.35
N CYS A 62 8.98 -6.18 9.29
CA CYS A 62 8.26 -7.27 8.65
C CYS A 62 7.91 -8.29 9.74
N ARG A 63 6.61 -8.55 9.93
CA ARG A 63 6.12 -9.53 10.89
C ARG A 63 5.44 -10.66 10.12
N ALA A 64 5.99 -11.86 10.22
CA ALA A 64 5.34 -13.03 9.65
C ALA A 64 4.31 -13.58 10.63
N ASP A 65 3.04 -13.58 10.23
CA ASP A 65 1.98 -14.26 10.98
C ASP A 65 2.00 -15.76 10.68
N THR A 66 2.24 -16.12 9.41
CA THR A 66 2.42 -17.50 8.96
C THR A 66 3.47 -17.58 7.85
N ALA A 67 3.78 -18.78 7.35
CA ALA A 67 4.66 -18.96 6.19
C ALA A 67 4.11 -18.33 4.89
N THR A 68 2.82 -18.02 4.85
CA THR A 68 2.11 -17.48 3.68
C THR A 68 1.41 -16.16 3.96
N ASN A 69 1.63 -15.54 5.13
CA ASN A 69 1.04 -14.26 5.49
C ASN A 69 2.04 -13.42 6.30
N VAL A 70 2.30 -12.20 5.85
CA VAL A 70 3.19 -11.25 6.51
C VAL A 70 2.56 -9.86 6.53
N ASP A 71 2.78 -9.16 7.64
CA ASP A 71 2.50 -7.73 7.78
C ASP A 71 3.80 -6.94 7.59
N LEU A 72 3.75 -5.92 6.73
CA LEU A 72 4.86 -5.03 6.45
C LEU A 72 4.52 -3.62 6.88
N GLN A 73 5.36 -3.04 7.73
CA GLN A 73 5.28 -1.63 8.07
C GLN A 73 5.76 -0.78 6.90
N ILE A 74 4.95 0.19 6.51
CA ILE A 74 5.26 1.17 5.47
C ILE A 74 5.30 2.53 6.14
N GLN A 75 6.48 3.11 6.20
CA GLN A 75 6.70 4.45 6.75
C GLN A 75 6.57 5.46 5.61
N LEU A 76 5.68 6.42 5.78
CA LEU A 76 5.34 7.45 4.80
C LEU A 76 5.90 8.79 5.27
N TYR A 77 6.50 9.55 4.35
CA TYR A 77 7.15 10.81 4.69
C TYR A 77 6.67 11.94 3.81
N TRP A 78 6.25 13.03 4.46
CA TRP A 78 6.08 14.34 3.85
C TRP A 78 7.24 15.19 4.32
N LYS A 79 8.02 15.69 3.38
CA LYS A 79 9.14 16.58 3.67
C LYS A 79 8.95 17.86 2.88
N ASP A 80 9.01 18.97 3.59
CA ASP A 80 9.26 20.29 3.03
C ASP A 80 10.59 20.84 3.58
N ASP A 81 10.87 22.12 3.34
CA ASP A 81 12.12 22.76 3.73
C ASP A 81 12.29 22.92 5.25
N TYR A 82 11.21 22.79 6.03
CA TYR A 82 11.19 23.12 7.46
C TYR A 82 10.70 21.97 8.34
N THR A 83 9.92 21.04 7.80
CA THR A 83 9.25 19.98 8.55
C THR A 83 9.36 18.63 7.85
N THR A 84 9.42 17.58 8.65
CA THR A 84 9.23 16.20 8.19
C THR A 84 8.11 15.59 9.00
N VAL A 85 7.00 15.28 8.35
CA VAL A 85 5.90 14.52 8.92
C VAL A 85 6.09 13.07 8.54
N GLN A 86 5.95 12.17 9.51
CA GLN A 86 5.96 10.73 9.30
C GLN A 86 4.61 10.14 9.72
N GLN A 87 4.07 9.26 8.89
CA GLN A 87 2.98 8.36 9.24
C GLN A 87 3.34 6.91 8.92
N GLU A 88 2.53 5.97 9.37
CA GLU A 88 2.70 4.57 9.08
C GLU A 88 1.39 3.90 8.68
N VAL A 89 1.50 3.00 7.72
CA VAL A 89 0.45 2.03 7.39
C VAL A 89 1.05 0.62 7.43
N VAL A 90 0.19 -0.37 7.60
CA VAL A 90 0.53 -1.78 7.57
C VAL A 90 -0.03 -2.38 6.28
N ALA A 91 0.87 -2.93 5.46
CA ALA A 91 0.54 -3.65 4.26
C ALA A 91 0.52 -5.15 4.56
N ASN A 92 -0.66 -5.77 4.49
CA ASN A 92 -0.80 -7.21 4.62
C ASN A 92 -0.48 -7.87 3.28
N MET A 93 0.44 -8.84 3.30
CA MET A 93 0.83 -9.59 2.11
C MET A 93 0.60 -11.08 2.31
N VAL A 94 0.03 -11.72 1.30
CA VAL A 94 -0.19 -13.17 1.27
C VAL A 94 0.59 -13.82 0.14
N LYS A 95 0.97 -15.08 0.34
CA LYS A 95 1.66 -15.87 -0.67
C LYS A 95 0.66 -16.76 -1.42
N GLU A 96 0.36 -16.42 -2.66
CA GLU A 96 -0.56 -17.15 -3.55
C GLU A 96 0.16 -17.53 -4.85
N GLY A 97 0.02 -18.79 -5.29
CA GLY A 97 0.66 -19.26 -6.52
C GLY A 97 2.18 -19.07 -6.56
N GLY A 98 2.84 -19.10 -5.38
CA GLY A 98 4.28 -18.87 -5.25
C GLY A 98 4.71 -17.40 -5.26
N LYS A 99 3.79 -16.45 -5.39
CA LYS A 99 4.06 -15.00 -5.41
C LYS A 99 3.50 -14.35 -4.17
N TRP A 100 4.19 -13.33 -3.67
CA TRP A 100 3.64 -12.46 -2.64
C TRP A 100 2.75 -11.41 -3.31
N LEU A 101 1.54 -11.23 -2.80
CA LEU A 101 0.55 -10.27 -3.27
C LEU A 101 0.03 -9.46 -2.09
N LEU A 102 -0.37 -8.22 -2.35
CA LEU A 102 -0.97 -7.34 -1.35
C LEU A 102 -2.45 -7.73 -1.17
N ASP A 103 -2.86 -7.99 0.05
CA ASP A 103 -4.22 -8.44 0.40
C ASP A 103 -4.99 -7.42 1.27
N GLY A 104 -4.29 -6.39 1.75
CA GLY A 104 -4.90 -5.28 2.45
C GLY A 104 -3.91 -4.21 2.88
N VAL A 105 -4.40 -3.01 3.16
CA VAL A 105 -3.67 -1.95 3.84
C VAL A 105 -4.53 -1.40 4.96
N GLY A 106 -3.95 -1.20 6.14
CA GLY A 106 -4.63 -0.67 7.32
C GLY A 106 -3.72 0.17 8.19
N SER A 107 -4.30 0.94 9.10
CA SER A 107 -3.53 1.56 10.18
C SER A 107 -3.04 0.49 11.15
N LYS A 108 -1.90 0.73 11.80
CA LYS A 108 -1.40 -0.16 12.85
C LYS A 108 -2.48 -0.34 13.93
N LYS A 109 -2.92 -1.58 14.15
CA LYS A 109 -3.81 -1.89 15.27
C LYS A 109 -3.03 -1.63 16.56
N ARG A 110 -3.56 -0.73 17.40
CA ARG A 110 -3.03 -0.45 18.74
C ARG A 110 -3.20 -1.66 19.66
#